data_AF-A0AAD8TI14-F1
#
_entry.id   AF-A0AAD8TI14-F1
#
_cell.length_a   1.000
_cell.length_b   1.000
_cell.length_c   1.000
_cell.angle_alpha   90.00
_cell.angle_beta   90.00
_cell.angle_gamma   90.00
#
_symmetry.space_group_name_H-M   'P 1'
#
loop_
_entity.id
_entity.type
_entity.pdbx_description
1 polymer ?
#
loop_
_entity_poly.entity_id
_entity_poly.type
_entity_poly.pdbx_seq_one_letter_code
_entity_poly.pdbx_strand_id
1 'polypeptide(L)'
;MASTKKLQERVVLGRTAWILAEFAILFLLLALIARRAASPQGEDRGATSPWLGTVALVYEAWFAFVWALNMNCKWSPVRFDTYPDNLLPEELPAMDMFVTTADPLLEPPLITVNTVLSLLALDYPDVGKLACYVSDDGCSPVTCYALREAAEFAAVWVPFCKRHGVGVRAPFMYFASAPPEIGTGDEFMESWEFMKSEYEKLVTRIENADEGFILRDAEFAEFIDTERRNHPTIVKILWDNTKSRRTGQRFPNLVYVSREKNPKHYHNFKAGAMNVLTRVSAVMTNAPIMLNVDCDMFANNPQVALHAMCLLLGFDNEIESGFVQTPQKFYGALKDDPFGNQLEVGFKCAILCGLESDLQKRFEHHDPHELMNELKAIFETHAAVECYEASKHFFSCMMEEGSSVSEHMLAMTGHAKKLSDLGIVIPNRLGINRVLQSLPPSYKNFVMNYNMQNMNKELPELFGMLKAAEIEIKKEHQVLMVNKTTVSRNRASLRENSRRVARKLPRLL
;
A
#
# COMPACT_ATOMS: atom_id res chain seq x y z
N MET A 1 -12.41 -22.36 -18.63
CA MET A 1 -12.33 -22.34 -17.15
C MET A 1 -11.05 -21.63 -16.79
N ALA A 2 -11.16 -20.37 -16.41
CA ALA A 2 -10.02 -19.49 -16.20
C ALA A 2 -9.19 -19.98 -15.00
N SER A 3 -7.88 -19.96 -15.16
CA SER A 3 -6.94 -20.00 -14.05
C SER A 3 -7.18 -18.75 -13.19
N THR A 4 -8.11 -18.80 -12.24
CA THR A 4 -8.36 -17.72 -11.28
C THR A 4 -7.08 -17.51 -10.49
N LYS A 5 -6.42 -16.37 -10.70
CA LYS A 5 -5.22 -16.01 -9.96
C LYS A 5 -5.57 -15.93 -8.48
N LYS A 6 -4.66 -16.39 -7.63
CA LYS A 6 -4.86 -16.45 -6.18
C LYS A 6 -4.98 -15.02 -5.62
N LEU A 7 -6.05 -14.74 -4.89
CA LEU A 7 -6.29 -13.42 -4.26
C LEU A 7 -5.55 -13.27 -2.93
N GLN A 8 -5.42 -14.37 -2.19
CA GLN A 8 -4.70 -14.41 -0.91
C GLN A 8 -3.91 -15.71 -0.74
N GLU A 9 -2.81 -15.65 -0.01
CA GLU A 9 -2.01 -16.80 0.38
C GLU A 9 -1.84 -16.87 1.89
N ARG A 10 -2.28 -18.00 2.45
CA ARG A 10 -2.12 -18.33 3.87
C ARG A 10 -0.75 -18.97 4.11
N VAL A 11 0.16 -18.21 4.71
CA VAL A 11 1.51 -18.66 5.09
C VAL A 11 1.56 -19.03 6.57
N VAL A 12 1.88 -20.29 6.87
CA VAL A 12 2.05 -20.78 8.24
C VAL A 12 3.47 -20.47 8.71
N LEU A 13 3.59 -19.80 9.85
CA LEU A 13 4.89 -19.43 10.42
C LEU A 13 5.32 -20.53 11.41
N GLY A 14 6.36 -21.29 11.05
CA GLY A 14 6.88 -22.39 11.89
C GLY A 14 7.58 -21.89 13.16
N ARG A 15 7.18 -22.39 14.32
CA ARG A 15 7.69 -21.95 15.65
C ARG A 15 8.06 -23.07 16.62
N THR A 16 8.56 -24.18 16.11
CA THR A 16 8.83 -25.37 16.94
C THR A 16 9.72 -25.07 18.16
N ALA A 17 10.77 -24.26 18.01
CA ALA A 17 11.67 -23.90 19.11
C ALA A 17 10.97 -23.06 20.21
N TRP A 18 10.15 -22.09 19.80
CA TRP A 18 9.39 -21.24 20.74
C TRP A 18 8.33 -22.04 21.50
N ILE A 19 7.60 -22.91 20.80
CA ILE A 19 6.61 -23.80 21.41
C ILE A 19 7.26 -24.69 22.47
N LEU A 20 8.44 -25.27 22.17
CA LEU A 20 9.19 -26.08 23.13
C LEU A 20 9.65 -25.27 24.35
N ALA A 21 10.14 -24.04 24.15
CA ALA A 21 10.52 -23.16 25.24
C ALA A 21 9.33 -22.79 26.14
N GLU A 22 8.17 -22.50 25.53
CA GLU A 22 6.94 -22.23 26.27
C GLU A 22 6.46 -23.44 27.08
N PHE A 23 6.53 -24.66 26.53
CA PHE A 23 6.25 -25.88 27.31
C PHE A 23 7.20 -26.05 28.50
N ALA A 24 8.50 -25.73 28.33
CA ALA A 24 9.46 -25.79 29.42
C ALA A 24 9.13 -24.78 30.52
N ILE A 25 8.75 -23.55 30.15
CA ILE A 25 8.31 -22.52 31.11
C ILE A 25 7.03 -22.95 31.83
N LEU A 26 6.04 -23.49 31.11
CA LEU A 26 4.81 -24.01 31.71
C LEU A 26 5.10 -25.09 32.74
N PHE A 27 5.98 -26.03 32.40
CA PHE A 27 6.41 -27.10 33.30
C PHE A 27 7.06 -26.52 34.57
N LEU A 28 7.95 -25.52 34.43
CA LEU A 28 8.57 -24.84 35.56
C LEU A 28 7.54 -24.13 36.45
N LEU A 29 6.57 -23.43 35.88
CA LEU A 29 5.50 -22.76 36.63
C LEU A 29 4.66 -23.78 37.42
N LEU A 30 4.27 -24.89 36.79
CA LEU A 30 3.51 -25.95 37.44
C LEU A 30 4.33 -26.64 38.55
N ALA A 31 5.62 -26.88 38.32
CA ALA A 31 6.51 -27.45 39.33
C ALA A 31 6.70 -26.52 40.54
N LEU A 32 6.79 -25.20 40.31
CA LEU A 32 6.87 -24.20 41.39
C LEU A 32 5.59 -24.15 42.23
N ILE A 33 4.42 -24.16 41.58
CA ILE A 33 3.12 -24.20 42.25
C ILE A 33 2.98 -25.50 43.06
N ALA A 34 3.32 -26.64 42.46
CA ALA A 34 3.26 -27.95 43.13
C ALA A 34 4.20 -28.01 44.34
N ARG A 35 5.44 -27.51 44.21
CA ARG A 35 6.41 -27.42 45.31
C ARG A 35 5.88 -26.53 46.44
N ARG A 36 5.26 -25.39 46.11
CA ARG A 36 4.71 -24.46 47.10
C ARG A 36 3.47 -25.01 47.80
N ALA A 37 2.63 -25.75 47.07
CA ALA A 37 1.47 -26.45 47.62
C ALA A 37 1.87 -27.63 48.52
N ALA A 38 2.99 -28.30 48.21
CA ALA A 38 3.51 -29.43 48.98
C ALA A 38 4.38 -29.02 50.18
N SER A 39 4.87 -27.77 50.23
CA SER A 39 5.64 -27.27 51.37
C SER A 39 4.72 -27.07 52.58
N PRO A 40 4.98 -27.70 53.74
CA PRO A 40 4.18 -27.49 54.94
C PRO A 40 4.18 -26.00 55.32
N GLN A 41 2.98 -25.39 55.40
CA GLN A 41 2.82 -24.07 56.00
C GLN A 41 3.01 -24.19 57.51
N GLY A 42 4.25 -24.05 57.97
CA GLY A 42 4.58 -23.82 59.37
C GLY A 42 5.49 -24.88 59.97
N GLU A 43 6.76 -24.51 60.12
CA GLU A 43 7.46 -24.85 61.35
C GLU A 43 8.50 -23.79 61.75
N ASP A 44 8.98 -22.93 60.84
CA ASP A 44 9.91 -21.87 61.22
C ASP A 44 9.63 -20.54 60.51
N ARG A 45 8.99 -19.62 61.23
CA ARG A 45 9.28 -18.16 61.33
C ARG A 45 8.02 -17.39 61.75
N GLY A 46 8.19 -16.56 62.78
CA GLY A 46 7.12 -15.82 63.44
C GLY A 46 6.27 -14.94 62.52
N ALA A 47 5.02 -14.78 62.93
CA ALA A 47 4.13 -13.65 62.61
C ALA A 47 3.72 -13.41 61.15
N THR A 48 3.60 -14.43 60.30
CA THR A 48 2.79 -14.32 59.06
C THR A 48 1.66 -15.34 59.08
N SER A 49 0.43 -14.83 58.97
CA SER A 49 -0.78 -15.63 59.12
C SER A 49 -0.96 -16.59 57.93
N PRO A 50 -1.34 -17.87 58.13
CA PRO A 50 -1.47 -18.89 57.08
C PRO A 50 -2.35 -18.46 55.88
N TRP A 51 -3.32 -17.57 56.11
CA TRP A 51 -4.18 -17.04 55.06
C TRP A 51 -3.41 -16.29 53.96
N LEU A 52 -2.32 -15.57 54.30
CA LEU A 52 -1.51 -14.83 53.33
C LEU A 52 -0.81 -15.78 52.35
N GLY A 53 -0.32 -16.92 52.84
CA GLY A 53 0.33 -17.94 52.01
C GLY A 53 -0.64 -18.60 51.03
N THR A 54 -1.86 -18.90 51.49
CA THR A 54 -2.93 -19.46 50.66
C THR A 54 -3.40 -18.46 49.60
N VAL A 55 -3.57 -17.19 49.95
CA VAL A 55 -3.94 -16.13 49.00
C VAL A 55 -2.86 -15.96 47.93
N ALA A 56 -1.58 -15.94 48.31
CA ALA A 56 -0.48 -15.86 47.35
C ALA A 56 -0.45 -17.05 46.38
N LEU A 57 -0.71 -18.28 46.87
CA LEU A 57 -0.78 -19.47 46.04
C LEU A 57 -1.93 -19.41 45.02
N VAL A 58 -3.10 -18.89 45.43
CA VAL A 58 -4.24 -18.70 44.52
C VAL A 58 -3.89 -17.71 43.41
N TYR A 59 -3.23 -16.58 43.72
CA TYR A 59 -2.79 -15.63 42.71
C TYR A 59 -1.74 -16.22 41.76
N GLU A 60 -0.75 -16.96 42.27
CA GLU A 60 0.26 -17.61 41.43
C GLU A 60 -0.35 -18.65 40.49
N ALA A 61 -1.31 -19.45 40.98
CA ALA A 61 -2.06 -20.38 40.15
C ALA A 61 -2.89 -19.66 39.08
N TRP A 62 -3.53 -18.54 39.44
CA TRP A 62 -4.30 -17.72 38.49
C TRP A 62 -3.40 -17.11 37.41
N PHE A 63 -2.24 -16.55 37.78
CA PHE A 63 -1.29 -16.01 36.80
C PHE A 63 -0.73 -17.09 35.88
N ALA A 64 -0.39 -18.27 36.39
CA ALA A 64 0.05 -19.39 35.56
C ALA A 64 -1.06 -19.87 34.61
N PHE A 65 -2.32 -19.89 35.07
CA PHE A 65 -3.47 -20.22 34.23
C PHE A 65 -3.68 -19.19 33.10
N VAL A 66 -3.69 -17.88 33.41
CA VAL A 66 -3.79 -16.81 32.42
C VAL A 66 -2.62 -16.86 31.43
N TRP A 67 -1.40 -17.14 31.92
CA TRP A 67 -0.23 -17.31 31.06
C TRP A 67 -0.38 -18.50 30.10
N ALA A 68 -0.87 -19.64 30.57
CA ALA A 68 -1.12 -20.81 29.74
C ALA A 68 -2.19 -20.56 28.65
N LEU A 69 -3.24 -19.80 28.98
CA LEU A 69 -4.24 -19.37 27.98
C LEU A 69 -3.62 -18.46 26.93
N ASN A 70 -2.84 -17.45 27.34
CA ASN A 70 -2.18 -16.51 26.42
C ASN A 70 -1.14 -17.18 25.51
N MET A 71 -0.44 -18.19 26.03
CA MET A 71 0.51 -19.00 25.28
C MET A 71 -0.16 -19.73 24.11
N ASN A 72 -1.32 -20.37 24.37
CA ASN A 72 -2.04 -21.14 23.36
C ASN A 72 -2.43 -20.30 22.13
N CYS A 73 -2.80 -19.04 22.34
CA CYS A 73 -3.13 -18.10 21.27
C CYS A 73 -1.95 -17.77 20.32
N LYS A 74 -0.70 -18.09 20.68
CA LYS A 74 0.51 -17.71 19.94
C LYS A 74 1.17 -18.84 19.16
N TRP A 75 0.69 -20.08 19.30
CA TRP A 75 1.35 -21.29 18.78
C TRP A 75 1.28 -21.46 17.27
N SER A 76 0.19 -21.03 16.64
CA SER A 76 -0.02 -21.20 15.20
C SER A 76 -0.31 -19.86 14.53
N PRO A 77 0.67 -18.93 14.52
CA PRO A 77 0.52 -17.67 13.85
C PRO A 77 0.52 -17.87 12.34
N VAL A 78 -0.31 -17.09 11.67
CA VAL A 78 -0.53 -17.16 10.24
C VAL A 78 -0.37 -15.77 9.67
N ARG A 79 0.31 -15.68 8.53
CA ARG A 79 0.38 -14.46 7.72
C ARG A 79 -0.46 -14.66 6.47
N PHE A 80 -1.21 -13.64 6.07
CA PHE A 80 -1.93 -13.63 4.80
C PHE A 80 -1.26 -12.65 3.85
N ASP A 81 -0.76 -13.14 2.73
CA ASP A 81 -0.23 -12.31 1.65
C ASP A 81 -1.37 -12.07 0.64
N THR A 82 -1.70 -10.80 0.37
CA THR A 82 -2.83 -10.41 -0.50
C THR A 82 -2.33 -9.86 -1.83
N TYR A 83 -3.05 -10.11 -2.92
CA TYR A 83 -2.70 -9.68 -4.26
C TYR A 83 -3.81 -8.84 -4.92
N PRO A 84 -3.91 -7.53 -4.60
CA PRO A 84 -4.93 -6.64 -5.17
C PRO A 84 -4.95 -6.60 -6.70
N ASP A 85 -3.80 -6.76 -7.36
CA ASP A 85 -3.68 -6.76 -8.83
C ASP A 85 -4.42 -7.92 -9.51
N ASN A 86 -4.79 -8.95 -8.74
CA ASN A 86 -5.56 -10.09 -9.23
C ASN A 86 -7.07 -9.87 -9.13
N LEU A 87 -7.54 -8.82 -8.45
CA LEU A 87 -8.96 -8.48 -8.36
C LEU A 87 -9.44 -7.84 -9.67
N LEU A 88 -10.52 -8.39 -10.24
CA LEU A 88 -11.18 -7.76 -11.37
C LEU A 88 -12.10 -6.63 -10.87
N PRO A 89 -12.07 -5.43 -11.48
CA PRO A 89 -12.95 -4.32 -11.09
C PRO A 89 -14.46 -4.65 -11.09
N GLU A 90 -14.86 -5.60 -11.93
CA GLU A 90 -16.25 -6.05 -12.06
C GLU A 90 -16.72 -6.89 -10.86
N GLU A 91 -15.81 -7.67 -10.25
CA GLU A 91 -16.08 -8.58 -9.13
C GLU A 91 -16.18 -7.85 -7.77
N LEU A 92 -15.80 -6.58 -7.73
CA LEU A 92 -15.79 -5.79 -6.52
C LEU A 92 -17.22 -5.44 -6.04
N PRO A 93 -17.60 -5.78 -4.80
CA PRO A 93 -18.93 -5.48 -4.27
C PRO A 93 -19.11 -3.99 -3.92
N ALA A 94 -20.34 -3.55 -3.65
CA ALA A 94 -20.54 -2.25 -3.02
C ALA A 94 -20.04 -2.26 -1.56
N MET A 95 -19.52 -1.12 -1.10
CA MET A 95 -19.01 -0.96 0.26
C MET A 95 -19.43 0.37 0.86
N ASP A 96 -20.06 0.32 2.03
CA ASP A 96 -20.41 1.49 2.81
C ASP A 96 -19.39 1.72 3.93
N MET A 97 -18.89 2.94 4.03
CA MET A 97 -17.91 3.35 5.03
C MET A 97 -18.62 4.14 6.12
N PHE A 98 -18.54 3.69 7.36
CA PHE A 98 -19.20 4.29 8.51
C PHE A 98 -18.19 5.00 9.39
N VAL A 99 -18.44 6.28 9.64
CA VAL A 99 -17.70 7.12 10.57
C VAL A 99 -18.65 7.58 11.66
N THR A 100 -18.26 7.44 12.93
CA THR A 100 -19.08 7.91 14.06
C THR A 100 -18.34 8.97 14.85
N THR A 101 -19.02 10.07 15.17
CA THR A 101 -18.55 11.09 16.11
C THR A 101 -19.61 11.33 17.20
N ALA A 102 -19.16 11.55 18.43
CA ALA A 102 -20.02 11.61 19.61
C ALA A 102 -20.20 13.02 20.19
N ASP A 103 -19.18 13.88 20.07
CA ASP A 103 -19.15 15.19 20.71
C ASP A 103 -18.24 16.17 19.95
N PRO A 104 -18.75 17.26 19.39
CA PRO A 104 -17.93 18.23 18.66
C PRO A 104 -16.89 18.95 19.53
N LEU A 105 -17.04 18.96 20.86
CA LEU A 105 -16.07 19.59 21.77
C LEU A 105 -14.91 18.65 22.11
N LEU A 106 -15.19 17.36 22.31
CA LEU A 106 -14.16 16.35 22.60
C LEU A 106 -13.49 15.85 21.32
N GLU A 107 -14.26 15.80 20.23
CA GLU A 107 -13.84 15.37 18.90
C GLU A 107 -14.10 16.54 17.93
N PRO A 108 -13.15 17.50 17.84
CA PRO A 108 -13.29 18.64 16.94
C PRO A 108 -13.68 18.23 15.52
N PRO A 109 -14.61 18.94 14.85
CA PRO A 109 -15.08 18.59 13.50
C PRO A 109 -13.96 18.37 12.48
N LEU A 110 -12.84 19.08 12.63
CA LEU A 110 -11.68 18.96 11.77
C LEU A 110 -11.06 17.54 11.78
N ILE A 111 -11.09 16.84 12.91
CA ILE A 111 -10.58 15.46 13.02
C ILE A 111 -11.44 14.54 12.15
N THR A 112 -12.77 14.61 12.33
CA THR A 112 -13.74 13.87 11.52
C THR A 112 -13.61 14.19 10.03
N VAL A 113 -13.43 15.45 9.66
CA VAL A 113 -13.22 15.88 8.27
C VAL A 113 -11.99 15.23 7.65
N ASN A 114 -10.86 15.19 8.36
CA ASN A 114 -9.64 14.57 7.85
C ASN A 114 -9.80 13.05 7.61
N THR A 115 -10.50 12.37 8.52
CA THR A 115 -10.87 10.96 8.36
C THR A 115 -11.75 10.75 7.14
N VAL A 116 -12.81 11.56 6.98
CA VAL A 116 -13.72 11.48 5.84
C VAL A 116 -12.98 11.75 4.53
N LEU A 117 -12.13 12.77 4.45
CA LEU A 117 -11.34 13.08 3.26
C LEU A 117 -10.40 11.93 2.86
N SER A 118 -9.83 11.24 3.84
CA SER A 118 -9.02 10.04 3.60
C SER A 118 -9.85 8.90 3.01
N LEU A 119 -11.05 8.66 3.51
CA LEU A 119 -11.94 7.60 3.04
C LEU A 119 -12.55 7.90 1.65
N LEU A 120 -12.93 9.14 1.39
CA LEU A 120 -13.42 9.57 0.07
C LEU A 120 -12.35 9.44 -1.03
N ALA A 121 -11.09 9.43 -0.62
CA ALA A 121 -9.95 9.30 -1.51
C ALA A 121 -9.40 7.86 -1.61
N LEU A 122 -10.13 6.80 -1.24
CA LEU A 122 -9.64 5.42 -1.42
C LEU A 122 -9.48 5.02 -2.89
N ASP A 123 -8.55 4.11 -3.16
CA ASP A 123 -8.34 3.52 -4.49
C ASP A 123 -9.32 2.36 -4.71
N TYR A 124 -10.54 2.73 -5.03
CA TYR A 124 -11.58 1.81 -5.45
C TYR A 124 -11.96 2.07 -6.92
N PRO A 125 -11.96 1.05 -7.79
CA PRO A 125 -12.17 1.23 -9.23
C PRO A 125 -13.49 1.90 -9.60
N ASP A 126 -14.61 1.46 -9.01
CA ASP A 126 -15.92 2.05 -9.21
C ASP A 126 -16.33 2.89 -8.00
N VAL A 127 -16.13 4.20 -8.13
CA VAL A 127 -16.50 5.18 -7.10
C VAL A 127 -18.01 5.17 -6.82
N GLY A 128 -18.85 4.73 -7.77
CA GLY A 128 -20.29 4.62 -7.58
C GLY A 128 -20.70 3.48 -6.63
N LYS A 129 -19.79 2.54 -6.36
CA LYS A 129 -19.98 1.44 -5.40
C LYS A 129 -19.61 1.81 -3.97
N LEU A 130 -19.04 2.99 -3.75
CA LEU A 130 -18.68 3.49 -2.43
C LEU A 130 -19.64 4.56 -1.94
N ALA A 131 -20.01 4.50 -0.67
CA ALA A 131 -20.67 5.58 0.04
C ALA A 131 -20.07 5.74 1.44
N CYS A 132 -19.93 6.98 1.88
CA CYS A 132 -19.45 7.35 3.20
C CYS A 132 -20.63 7.90 4.02
N TYR A 133 -20.88 7.30 5.17
CA TYR A 133 -21.89 7.73 6.13
C TYR A 133 -21.21 8.23 7.40
N VAL A 134 -21.55 9.45 7.80
CA VAL A 134 -21.08 10.04 9.05
C VAL A 134 -22.25 10.12 10.01
N SER A 135 -22.19 9.37 11.10
CA SER A 135 -23.13 9.47 12.21
C SER A 135 -22.62 10.49 13.22
N ASP A 136 -23.41 11.52 13.45
CA ASP A 136 -23.16 12.55 14.45
C ASP A 136 -24.11 12.38 15.63
N ASP A 137 -23.59 11.83 16.73
CA ASP A 137 -24.31 11.68 17.98
C ASP A 137 -24.36 13.00 18.79
N GLY A 138 -23.62 14.02 18.39
CA GLY A 138 -23.66 15.36 18.97
C GLY A 138 -24.79 16.23 18.41
N CYS A 139 -25.32 15.90 17.23
CA CYS A 139 -26.26 16.73 16.47
C CYS A 139 -25.75 18.16 16.28
N SER A 140 -24.48 18.29 15.90
CA SER A 140 -23.83 19.60 15.80
C SER A 140 -24.00 20.21 14.41
N PRO A 141 -24.56 21.42 14.29
CA PRO A 141 -24.62 22.11 13.00
C PRO A 141 -23.21 22.39 12.45
N VAL A 142 -22.23 22.63 13.32
CA VAL A 142 -20.83 22.87 12.94
C VAL A 142 -20.21 21.61 12.32
N THR A 143 -20.48 20.42 12.87
CA THR A 143 -20.03 19.14 12.27
C THR A 143 -20.64 18.93 10.88
N CYS A 144 -21.94 19.17 10.73
CA CYS A 144 -22.61 19.05 9.43
C CYS A 144 -22.05 20.06 8.40
N TYR A 145 -21.81 21.31 8.82
CA TYR A 145 -21.19 22.35 8.01
C TYR A 145 -19.77 21.96 7.58
N ALA A 146 -18.95 21.48 8.52
CA ALA A 146 -17.58 21.07 8.25
C ALA A 146 -17.52 19.93 7.22
N LEU A 147 -18.47 18.98 7.27
CA LEU A 147 -18.57 17.91 6.28
C LEU A 147 -19.03 18.40 4.89
N ARG A 148 -19.89 19.43 4.82
CA ARG A 148 -20.25 20.08 3.55
C ARG A 148 -19.02 20.74 2.93
N GLU A 149 -18.28 21.52 3.71
CA GLU A 149 -17.03 22.14 3.28
C GLU A 149 -15.99 21.09 2.85
N ALA A 150 -15.93 19.96 3.56
CA ALA A 150 -15.08 18.84 3.19
C ALA A 150 -15.47 18.22 1.85
N ALA A 151 -16.76 18.13 1.52
CA ALA A 151 -17.21 17.66 0.21
C ALA A 151 -16.76 18.58 -0.93
N GLU A 152 -16.82 19.91 -0.73
CA GLU A 152 -16.29 20.86 -1.71
C GLU A 152 -14.77 20.70 -1.90
N PHE A 153 -14.03 20.57 -0.79
CA PHE A 153 -12.58 20.35 -0.86
C PHE A 153 -12.23 18.99 -1.47
N ALA A 154 -13.00 17.93 -1.20
CA ALA A 154 -12.80 16.60 -1.78
C ALA A 154 -12.80 16.63 -3.31
N ALA A 155 -13.56 17.56 -3.90
CA ALA A 155 -13.65 17.74 -5.35
C ALA A 155 -12.31 18.11 -6.01
N VAL A 156 -11.40 18.77 -5.27
CA VAL A 156 -10.04 19.09 -5.72
C VAL A 156 -8.98 18.15 -5.12
N TRP A 157 -9.18 17.70 -3.88
CA TRP A 157 -8.26 16.80 -3.17
C TRP A 157 -8.19 15.40 -3.77
N VAL A 158 -9.32 14.78 -4.10
CA VAL A 158 -9.35 13.40 -4.63
C VAL A 158 -8.62 13.31 -5.98
N PRO A 159 -8.86 14.20 -6.97
CA PRO A 159 -8.09 14.21 -8.20
C PRO A 159 -6.59 14.45 -7.99
N PHE A 160 -6.21 15.36 -7.08
CA PHE A 160 -4.81 15.60 -6.73
C PHE A 160 -4.14 14.33 -6.19
N CYS A 161 -4.79 13.65 -5.23
CA CYS A 161 -4.30 12.40 -4.66
C CYS A 161 -4.04 11.33 -5.71
N LYS A 162 -4.98 11.14 -6.63
CA LYS A 162 -4.88 10.14 -7.70
C LYS A 162 -3.83 10.51 -8.75
N ARG A 163 -3.74 11.79 -9.13
CA ARG A 163 -2.79 12.28 -10.13
C ARG A 163 -1.34 12.11 -9.66
N HIS A 164 -1.08 12.39 -8.39
CA HIS A 164 0.28 12.39 -7.84
C HIS A 164 0.61 11.14 -7.03
N GLY A 165 -0.24 10.11 -7.04
CA GLY A 165 0.01 8.85 -6.35
C GLY A 165 0.20 9.03 -4.84
N VAL A 166 -0.57 9.94 -4.21
CA VAL A 166 -0.44 10.23 -2.78
C VAL A 166 -0.77 8.97 -1.97
N GLY A 167 0.18 8.53 -1.15
CA GLY A 167 0.03 7.38 -0.26
C GLY A 167 -0.91 7.68 0.91
N VAL A 168 -0.50 8.52 1.86
CA VAL A 168 -1.37 8.90 2.99
C VAL A 168 -2.30 10.03 2.56
N ARG A 169 -3.59 9.72 2.38
CA ARG A 169 -4.59 10.66 1.84
C ARG A 169 -5.38 11.43 2.91
N ALA A 170 -4.88 11.45 4.14
CA ALA A 170 -5.33 12.36 5.19
C ALA A 170 -4.54 13.67 5.08
N PRO A 171 -5.18 14.81 4.73
CA PRO A 171 -4.47 16.06 4.43
C PRO A 171 -3.56 16.55 5.55
N PHE A 172 -4.03 16.52 6.81
CA PHE A 172 -3.23 16.98 7.95
C PHE A 172 -1.91 16.21 8.10
N MET A 173 -1.90 14.90 7.84
CA MET A 173 -0.70 14.08 7.88
C MET A 173 0.17 14.28 6.65
N TYR A 174 -0.44 14.39 5.47
CA TYR A 174 0.26 14.61 4.22
C TYR A 174 1.06 15.92 4.24
N PHE A 175 0.43 17.01 4.70
CA PHE A 175 1.06 18.34 4.75
C PHE A 175 1.90 18.59 6.01
N ALA A 176 1.93 17.67 6.98
CA ALA A 176 2.79 17.78 8.16
C ALA A 176 4.28 17.56 7.84
N SER A 177 4.59 16.85 6.74
CA SER A 177 5.96 16.61 6.28
C SER A 177 6.36 17.55 5.15
N ALA A 178 7.67 17.71 4.93
CA ALA A 178 8.19 18.44 3.77
C ALA A 178 7.71 17.79 2.45
N PRO A 179 7.57 18.58 1.37
CA PRO A 179 7.21 18.03 0.07
C PRO A 179 8.24 16.96 -0.37
N PRO A 180 7.83 15.92 -1.10
CA PRO A 180 8.75 14.88 -1.55
C PRO A 180 9.85 15.47 -2.44
N GLU A 181 11.12 15.12 -2.20
CA GLU A 181 12.28 15.71 -2.89
C GLU A 181 12.60 15.06 -4.26
N ILE A 182 12.06 13.87 -4.55
CA ILE A 182 12.46 13.06 -5.70
C ILE A 182 11.43 13.16 -6.83
N GLY A 183 11.85 13.70 -7.98
CA GLY A 183 11.06 13.69 -9.23
C GLY A 183 10.06 14.84 -9.40
N THR A 184 10.13 15.87 -8.56
CA THR A 184 9.20 17.01 -8.59
C THR A 184 9.59 18.02 -9.67
N GLY A 185 8.90 17.98 -10.81
CA GLY A 185 8.91 19.10 -11.76
C GLY A 185 8.21 20.33 -11.17
N ASP A 186 8.48 21.52 -11.72
CA ASP A 186 7.90 22.79 -11.25
C ASP A 186 6.36 22.75 -11.16
N GLU A 187 5.70 22.04 -12.08
CA GLU A 187 4.25 21.84 -12.10
C GLU A 187 3.71 21.10 -10.86
N PHE A 188 4.48 20.15 -10.32
CA PHE A 188 4.09 19.45 -9.08
C PHE A 188 4.14 20.41 -7.88
N MET A 189 5.21 21.21 -7.77
CA MET A 189 5.38 22.13 -6.66
C MET A 189 4.29 23.20 -6.65
N GLU A 190 3.95 23.76 -7.81
CA GLU A 190 2.83 24.69 -7.94
C GLU A 190 1.50 24.05 -7.52
N SER A 191 1.23 22.82 -8.00
CA SER A 191 0.02 22.10 -7.60
C SER A 191 0.01 21.73 -6.11
N TRP A 192 1.16 21.44 -5.51
CA TRP A 192 1.28 21.11 -4.10
C TRP A 192 1.05 22.33 -3.21
N GLU A 193 1.65 23.48 -3.54
CA GLU A 193 1.45 24.74 -2.84
C GLU A 193 0.00 25.21 -2.93
N PHE A 194 -0.60 25.11 -4.13
CA PHE A 194 -2.02 25.38 -4.32
C PHE A 194 -2.88 24.50 -3.41
N MET A 195 -2.65 23.20 -3.40
CA MET A 195 -3.45 22.27 -2.60
C MET A 195 -3.27 22.47 -1.10
N LYS A 196 -2.05 22.77 -0.65
CA LYS A 196 -1.78 23.12 0.74
C LYS A 196 -2.53 24.39 1.15
N SER A 197 -2.52 25.42 0.30
CA SER A 197 -3.27 26.66 0.53
C SER A 197 -4.77 26.40 0.61
N GLU A 198 -5.34 25.58 -0.27
CA GLU A 198 -6.76 25.22 -0.21
C GLU A 198 -7.13 24.45 1.07
N TYR A 199 -6.25 23.57 1.54
CA TYR A 199 -6.45 22.87 2.81
C TYR A 199 -6.39 23.83 4.00
N GLU A 200 -5.43 24.76 4.04
CA GLU A 200 -5.34 25.78 5.11
C GLU A 200 -6.58 26.70 5.12
N LYS A 201 -7.13 27.03 3.95
CA LYS A 201 -8.41 27.75 3.85
C LYS A 201 -9.56 26.94 4.43
N LEU A 202 -9.64 25.63 4.12
CA LEU A 202 -10.65 24.74 4.70
C LEU A 202 -10.57 24.72 6.23
N VAL A 203 -9.36 24.51 6.78
CA VAL A 203 -9.11 24.51 8.23
C VAL A 203 -9.59 25.84 8.84
N THR A 204 -9.19 26.96 8.25
CA THR A 204 -9.58 28.30 8.72
C THR A 204 -11.10 28.50 8.71
N ARG A 205 -11.82 27.99 7.68
CA ARG A 205 -13.29 28.09 7.60
C ARG A 205 -13.99 27.23 8.65
N ILE A 206 -13.44 26.06 8.98
CA ILE A 206 -14.00 25.16 10.00
C ILE A 206 -13.73 25.71 11.40
N GLU A 207 -12.51 26.17 11.68
CA GLU A 207 -12.13 26.68 13.01
C GLU A 207 -12.84 27.99 13.37
N ASN A 208 -13.09 28.86 12.38
CA ASN A 208 -13.81 30.12 12.57
C ASN A 208 -15.32 29.99 12.35
N ALA A 209 -15.84 28.78 12.21
CA ALA A 209 -17.26 28.56 11.97
C ALA A 209 -18.08 28.96 13.21
N ASP A 210 -18.88 30.01 13.08
CA ASP A 210 -19.82 30.44 14.12
C ASP A 210 -21.18 29.73 13.95
N GLU A 211 -21.62 29.06 15.00
CA GLU A 211 -22.89 28.32 15.02
C GLU A 211 -24.09 29.24 14.73
N GLY A 212 -24.07 30.48 15.25
CA GLY A 212 -25.13 31.46 15.03
C GLY A 212 -25.22 31.97 13.59
N PHE A 213 -24.12 31.99 12.85
CA PHE A 213 -24.10 32.27 11.41
C PHE A 213 -24.63 31.07 10.60
N ILE A 214 -24.19 29.85 10.94
CA ILE A 214 -24.61 28.61 10.25
C ILE A 214 -26.13 28.42 10.33
N LEU A 215 -26.72 28.64 11.51
CA LEU A 215 -28.16 28.48 11.73
C LEU A 215 -29.05 29.49 10.97
N ARG A 216 -28.47 30.57 10.42
CA ARG A 216 -29.19 31.52 9.57
C ARG A 216 -29.29 31.06 8.12
N ASP A 217 -28.45 30.11 7.73
CA ASP A 217 -28.50 29.50 6.41
C ASP A 217 -29.67 28.52 6.36
N ALA A 218 -30.52 28.68 5.34
CA ALA A 218 -31.68 27.83 5.12
C ALA A 218 -31.29 26.36 4.94
N GLU A 219 -30.06 26.08 4.50
CA GLU A 219 -29.53 24.71 4.40
C GLU A 219 -29.45 24.01 5.76
N PHE A 220 -29.33 24.73 6.88
CA PHE A 220 -29.17 24.17 8.23
C PHE A 220 -30.38 24.42 9.14
N ALA A 221 -31.54 24.76 8.57
CA ALA A 221 -32.74 25.07 9.32
C ALA A 221 -33.23 23.92 10.23
N GLU A 222 -32.93 22.66 9.92
CA GLU A 222 -33.34 21.53 10.78
C GLU A 222 -32.60 21.46 12.12
N PHE A 223 -31.52 22.22 12.29
CA PHE A 223 -30.78 22.31 13.55
C PHE A 223 -31.31 23.39 14.49
N ILE A 224 -32.23 24.25 14.03
CA ILE A 224 -32.84 25.30 14.86
C ILE A 224 -33.63 24.63 16.00
N ASP A 225 -33.41 25.10 17.23
CA ASP A 225 -34.04 24.60 18.46
C ASP A 225 -33.76 23.10 18.76
N THR A 226 -32.67 22.55 18.22
CA THR A 226 -32.25 21.18 18.54
C THR A 226 -31.35 21.12 19.77
N GLU A 227 -31.58 20.12 20.62
CA GLU A 227 -30.71 19.83 21.77
C GLU A 227 -30.02 18.48 21.55
N ARG A 228 -28.76 18.33 21.96
CA ARG A 228 -27.97 17.08 21.82
C ARG A 228 -28.66 15.80 22.31
N ARG A 229 -29.55 15.89 23.30
CA ARG A 229 -30.28 14.73 23.87
C ARG A 229 -31.75 14.68 23.47
N ASN A 230 -32.23 15.68 22.73
CA ASN A 230 -33.63 15.83 22.36
C ASN A 230 -33.74 16.53 21.01
N HIS A 231 -33.75 15.75 19.94
CA HIS A 231 -33.87 16.24 18.57
C HIS A 231 -34.43 15.15 17.64
N PRO A 232 -35.14 15.53 16.57
CA PRO A 232 -35.60 14.58 15.57
C PRO A 232 -34.42 14.01 14.76
N THR A 233 -34.70 12.99 13.95
CA THR A 233 -33.71 12.46 13.00
C THR A 233 -33.43 13.49 11.90
N ILE A 234 -32.16 13.72 11.59
CA ILE A 234 -31.68 14.56 10.49
C ILE A 234 -30.83 13.67 9.57
N VAL A 235 -31.21 13.58 8.29
CA VAL A 235 -30.42 12.88 7.26
C VAL A 235 -30.18 13.82 6.11
N LYS A 236 -28.92 14.04 5.74
CA LYS A 236 -28.54 14.92 4.63
C LYS A 236 -27.58 14.22 3.69
N ILE A 237 -27.85 14.34 2.39
CA ILE A 237 -26.92 13.91 1.35
C ILE A 237 -26.07 15.13 1.00
N LEU A 238 -24.87 15.20 1.56
CA LEU A 238 -23.94 16.30 1.36
C LEU A 238 -23.26 16.23 -0.02
N TRP A 239 -23.08 15.01 -0.54
CA TRP A 239 -22.60 14.80 -1.90
C TRP A 239 -23.23 13.58 -2.55
N ASP A 240 -23.69 13.77 -3.80
CA ASP A 240 -24.33 12.75 -4.62
C ASP A 240 -23.60 12.58 -5.96
N ASN A 241 -22.84 11.48 -6.07
CA ASN A 241 -22.07 11.13 -7.26
C ASN A 241 -22.96 10.87 -8.49
N THR A 242 -24.24 10.50 -8.31
CA THR A 242 -25.14 10.25 -9.44
C THR A 242 -25.55 11.53 -10.17
N LYS A 243 -25.73 12.62 -9.42
CA LYS A 243 -26.07 13.95 -9.95
C LYS A 243 -24.86 14.68 -10.52
N SER A 244 -23.67 14.41 -9.98
CA SER A 244 -22.40 15.06 -10.37
C SER A 244 -21.71 14.45 -11.61
N ARG A 245 -22.35 13.51 -12.33
CA ARG A 245 -21.86 13.01 -13.63
C ARG A 245 -21.58 14.12 -14.66
N ARG A 246 -22.17 15.32 -14.48
CA ARG A 246 -22.02 16.48 -15.37
C ARG A 246 -20.77 17.33 -15.12
N THR A 247 -20.12 17.25 -13.95
CA THR A 247 -18.97 18.12 -13.59
C THR A 247 -17.61 17.42 -13.70
N GLY A 248 -17.57 16.12 -14.01
CA GLY A 248 -16.33 15.35 -14.14
C GLY A 248 -15.65 14.98 -12.82
N GLN A 249 -16.16 15.48 -11.68
CA GLN A 249 -15.67 15.16 -10.34
C GLN A 249 -16.30 13.85 -9.86
N ARG A 250 -15.47 12.90 -9.43
CA ARG A 250 -15.89 11.54 -9.02
C ARG A 250 -15.24 11.13 -7.71
N PHE A 251 -15.95 11.38 -6.60
CA PHE A 251 -15.67 10.79 -5.29
C PHE A 251 -16.96 10.18 -4.70
N PRO A 252 -16.85 9.30 -3.69
CA PRO A 252 -17.99 8.55 -3.14
C PRO A 252 -19.12 9.46 -2.62
N ASN A 253 -20.33 8.91 -2.50
CA ASN A 253 -21.43 9.64 -1.86
C ASN A 253 -21.06 10.00 -0.41
N LEU A 254 -21.49 11.16 0.07
CA LEU A 254 -21.31 11.57 1.47
C LEU A 254 -22.67 11.84 2.10
N VAL A 255 -23.00 11.08 3.13
CA VAL A 255 -24.29 11.15 3.84
C VAL A 255 -24.04 11.47 5.31
N TYR A 256 -24.65 12.55 5.79
CA TYR A 256 -24.71 12.91 7.19
C TYR A 256 -25.97 12.33 7.84
N VAL A 257 -25.81 11.73 9.01
CA VAL A 257 -26.91 11.15 9.78
C VAL A 257 -26.79 11.58 11.24
N SER A 258 -27.81 12.25 11.74
CA SER A 258 -28.04 12.46 13.17
C SER A 258 -29.34 11.75 13.53
N ARG A 259 -29.23 10.70 14.36
CA ARG A 259 -30.38 9.86 14.73
C ARG A 259 -31.27 10.58 15.75
N GLU A 260 -32.57 10.30 15.74
CA GLU A 260 -33.46 10.81 16.79
C GLU A 260 -32.93 10.46 18.19
N LYS A 261 -32.94 11.46 19.08
CA LYS A 261 -32.67 11.29 20.50
C LYS A 261 -33.83 11.86 21.30
N ASN A 262 -34.19 11.14 22.36
CA ASN A 262 -35.22 11.54 23.30
C ASN A 262 -34.77 11.18 24.72
N PRO A 263 -34.89 12.08 25.71
CA PRO A 263 -34.49 11.81 27.10
C PRO A 263 -35.16 10.58 27.73
N LYS A 264 -36.32 10.15 27.20
CA LYS A 264 -37.07 8.98 27.68
C LYS A 264 -36.54 7.64 27.15
N HIS A 265 -35.69 7.65 26.13
CA HIS A 265 -35.22 6.44 25.45
C HIS A 265 -33.71 6.32 25.55
N TYR A 266 -33.24 5.17 26.05
CA TYR A 266 -31.81 4.88 26.09
C TYR A 266 -31.28 4.59 24.68
N HIS A 267 -30.21 5.30 24.29
CA HIS A 267 -29.74 5.31 22.91
C HIS A 267 -28.54 4.38 22.63
N ASN A 268 -28.00 3.68 23.63
CA ASN A 268 -26.92 2.69 23.45
C ASN A 268 -25.64 3.23 22.79
N PHE A 269 -25.32 4.51 22.95
CA PHE A 269 -24.07 5.15 22.47
C PHE A 269 -23.69 4.73 21.04
N LYS A 270 -22.42 4.38 20.80
CA LYS A 270 -21.87 3.97 19.50
C LYS A 270 -22.58 2.75 18.91
N ALA A 271 -22.94 1.76 19.72
CA ALA A 271 -23.66 0.57 19.22
C ALA A 271 -25.01 0.95 18.61
N GLY A 272 -25.75 1.85 19.25
CA GLY A 272 -27.01 2.35 18.70
C GLY A 272 -26.82 3.19 17.44
N ALA A 273 -25.74 3.97 17.34
CA ALA A 273 -25.41 4.76 16.16
C ALA A 273 -25.11 3.86 14.95
N MET A 274 -24.26 2.84 15.15
CA MET A 274 -23.92 1.84 14.13
C MET A 274 -25.15 1.07 13.64
N ASN A 275 -26.06 0.71 14.55
CA ASN A 275 -27.31 0.05 14.18
C ASN A 275 -28.23 0.96 13.35
N VAL A 276 -28.25 2.26 13.62
CA VAL A 276 -29.01 3.24 12.80
C VAL A 276 -28.36 3.36 11.43
N LEU A 277 -27.05 3.55 11.36
CA LEU A 277 -26.32 3.63 10.08
C LEU A 277 -26.58 2.40 9.20
N THR A 278 -26.55 1.21 9.79
CA THR A 278 -26.85 -0.05 9.07
C THR A 278 -28.25 -0.02 8.45
N ARG A 279 -29.27 0.47 9.18
CA ARG A 279 -30.64 0.59 8.66
C ARG A 279 -30.79 1.66 7.59
N VAL A 280 -30.09 2.79 7.73
CA VAL A 280 -30.10 3.88 6.75
C VAL A 280 -29.41 3.43 5.46
N SER A 281 -28.23 2.82 5.58
CA SER A 281 -27.48 2.19 4.47
C SER A 281 -28.33 1.16 3.73
N ALA A 282 -29.01 0.25 4.44
CA ALA A 282 -29.86 -0.77 3.83
C ALA A 282 -30.98 -0.21 2.94
N VAL A 283 -31.46 1.01 3.21
CA VAL A 283 -32.49 1.68 2.39
C VAL A 283 -31.87 2.50 1.25
N MET A 284 -30.70 3.11 1.47
CA MET A 284 -30.11 4.05 0.52
C MET A 284 -29.23 3.38 -0.53
N THR A 285 -28.32 2.49 -0.12
CA THR A 285 -27.27 1.89 -0.98
C THR A 285 -27.33 0.37 -0.94
N ASN A 286 -27.73 -0.22 0.20
CA ASN A 286 -27.81 -1.66 0.44
C ASN A 286 -26.49 -2.39 0.10
N ALA A 287 -25.36 -1.83 0.54
CA ALA A 287 -24.06 -2.44 0.30
C ALA A 287 -23.87 -3.73 1.11
N PRO A 288 -23.31 -4.80 0.53
CA PRO A 288 -23.04 -6.05 1.25
C PRO A 288 -21.87 -5.95 2.23
N ILE A 289 -20.94 -5.01 2.02
CA ILE A 289 -19.76 -4.84 2.89
C ILE A 289 -19.84 -3.49 3.62
N MET A 290 -19.48 -3.49 4.90
CA MET A 290 -19.39 -2.30 5.74
C MET A 290 -17.98 -2.14 6.28
N LEU A 291 -17.40 -0.95 6.11
CA LEU A 291 -16.12 -0.55 6.69
C LEU A 291 -16.40 0.39 7.86
N ASN A 292 -16.13 -0.05 9.08
CA ASN A 292 -16.29 0.77 10.29
C ASN A 292 -14.97 1.50 10.63
N VAL A 293 -15.03 2.82 10.78
CA VAL A 293 -13.87 3.67 11.06
C VAL A 293 -14.23 4.70 12.13
N ASP A 294 -13.34 4.90 13.10
CA ASP A 294 -13.53 5.90 14.16
C ASP A 294 -13.15 7.29 13.62
N CYS A 295 -13.72 8.36 14.18
CA CYS A 295 -13.53 9.71 13.65
C CYS A 295 -12.07 10.20 13.69
N ASP A 296 -11.23 9.62 14.54
CA ASP A 296 -9.80 9.89 14.71
C ASP A 296 -8.88 8.90 13.96
N MET A 297 -9.44 8.02 13.13
CA MET A 297 -8.71 7.02 12.37
C MET A 297 -8.81 7.29 10.87
N PHE A 298 -7.69 7.22 10.15
CA PHE A 298 -7.67 7.41 8.70
C PHE A 298 -6.97 6.25 7.98
N ALA A 299 -7.23 6.12 6.68
CA ALA A 299 -6.58 5.12 5.84
C ALA A 299 -5.14 5.54 5.51
N ASN A 300 -4.16 4.80 6.04
CA ASN A 300 -2.74 5.02 5.78
C ASN A 300 -2.26 4.46 4.42
N ASN A 301 -3.03 3.54 3.82
CA ASN A 301 -2.81 2.98 2.50
C ASN A 301 -4.12 3.13 1.70
N PRO A 302 -4.10 3.76 0.52
CA PRO A 302 -5.32 3.99 -0.25
C PRO A 302 -5.92 2.70 -0.82
N GLN A 303 -5.14 1.63 -0.91
CA GLN A 303 -5.57 0.31 -1.38
C GLN A 303 -6.08 -0.60 -0.24
N VAL A 304 -6.18 -0.10 1.00
CA VAL A 304 -6.59 -0.92 2.16
C VAL A 304 -7.92 -1.65 1.94
N ALA A 305 -8.87 -1.02 1.25
CA ALA A 305 -10.13 -1.64 0.88
C ALA A 305 -9.93 -2.83 -0.07
N LEU A 306 -9.05 -2.72 -1.07
CA LEU A 306 -8.75 -3.82 -2.00
C LEU A 306 -8.06 -4.99 -1.30
N HIS A 307 -7.13 -4.70 -0.38
CA HIS A 307 -6.52 -5.73 0.45
C HIS A 307 -7.57 -6.46 1.31
N ALA A 308 -8.51 -5.73 1.90
CA ALA A 308 -9.62 -6.33 2.64
C ALA A 308 -10.50 -7.20 1.72
N MET A 309 -10.79 -6.76 0.48
CA MET A 309 -11.53 -7.56 -0.49
C MET A 309 -10.80 -8.85 -0.88
N CYS A 310 -9.46 -8.83 -0.99
CA CYS A 310 -8.69 -10.05 -1.23
C CYS A 310 -8.89 -11.10 -0.13
N LEU A 311 -9.05 -10.66 1.13
CA LEU A 311 -9.25 -11.54 2.28
C LEU A 311 -10.71 -11.99 2.40
N LEU A 312 -11.67 -11.12 2.09
CA LEU A 312 -13.10 -11.46 2.13
C LEU A 312 -13.50 -12.41 0.99
N LEU A 313 -13.04 -12.13 -0.24
CA LEU A 313 -13.39 -12.88 -1.45
C LEU A 313 -12.42 -14.03 -1.76
N GLY A 314 -11.30 -14.11 -1.06
CA GLY A 314 -10.26 -15.09 -1.33
C GLY A 314 -10.46 -16.46 -0.67
N PHE A 315 -11.58 -16.67 0.03
CA PHE A 315 -11.96 -17.99 0.57
C PHE A 315 -12.92 -18.69 -0.39
N ASP A 316 -12.85 -20.03 -0.46
CA ASP A 316 -13.72 -20.83 -1.34
C ASP A 316 -15.18 -20.77 -0.89
N ASN A 317 -15.42 -20.50 0.40
CA ASN A 317 -16.75 -20.44 0.99
C ASN A 317 -16.91 -19.15 1.81
N GLU A 318 -17.98 -18.40 1.55
CA GLU A 318 -18.29 -17.13 2.25
C GLU A 318 -18.45 -17.32 3.77
N ILE A 319 -18.83 -18.53 4.22
CA ILE A 319 -19.00 -18.86 5.64
C ILE A 319 -17.66 -18.77 6.41
N GLU A 320 -16.53 -18.87 5.72
CA GLU A 320 -15.20 -18.85 6.34
C GLU A 320 -14.71 -17.44 6.68
N SER A 321 -15.40 -16.39 6.20
CA SER A 321 -14.99 -15.00 6.40
C SER A 321 -16.15 -14.13 6.89
N GLY A 322 -16.07 -13.69 8.15
CA GLY A 322 -17.09 -12.80 8.75
C GLY A 322 -16.69 -11.32 8.76
N PHE A 323 -15.41 -11.02 8.98
CA PHE A 323 -14.87 -9.66 8.99
C PHE A 323 -13.35 -9.68 8.80
N VAL A 324 -12.80 -8.56 8.34
CA VAL A 324 -11.35 -8.34 8.25
C VAL A 324 -10.97 -7.26 9.26
N GLN A 325 -10.11 -7.62 10.21
CA GLN A 325 -9.56 -6.66 11.17
C GLN A 325 -8.20 -6.18 10.70
N THR A 326 -8.05 -4.86 10.57
CA THR A 326 -6.75 -4.23 10.35
C THR A 326 -6.13 -3.82 11.69
N PRO A 327 -4.80 -3.92 11.87
CA PRO A 327 -4.13 -3.38 13.03
C PRO A 327 -4.27 -1.84 13.07
N GLN A 328 -4.63 -1.30 14.23
CA GLN A 328 -4.70 0.15 14.43
C GLN A 328 -3.32 0.67 14.84
N LYS A 329 -2.83 1.67 14.10
CA LYS A 329 -1.56 2.34 14.38
C LYS A 329 -1.82 3.80 14.72
N PHE A 330 -1.42 4.20 15.93
CA PHE A 330 -1.59 5.56 16.41
C PHE A 330 -0.49 6.49 15.89
N TYR A 331 -0.85 7.75 15.63
CA TYR A 331 0.07 8.82 15.24
C TYR A 331 0.33 9.77 16.42
N GLY A 332 1.34 10.65 16.29
CA GLY A 332 1.65 11.65 17.32
C GLY A 332 2.25 11.06 18.60
N ALA A 333 2.93 9.92 18.49
CA ALA A 333 3.48 9.23 19.64
C ALA A 333 4.67 9.97 20.27
N LEU A 334 4.78 9.85 21.59
CA LEU A 334 5.96 10.31 22.34
C LEU A 334 7.12 9.36 22.04
N LYS A 335 8.31 9.93 21.80
CA LYS A 335 9.54 9.17 21.51
C LYS A 335 9.84 8.09 22.56
N ASP A 336 9.56 8.38 23.83
CA ASP A 336 9.85 7.48 24.95
C ASP A 336 8.63 6.64 25.39
N ASP A 337 7.47 6.81 24.72
CA ASP A 337 6.16 6.19 24.99
C ASP A 337 5.96 5.65 26.42
N PRO A 338 6.02 6.50 27.46
CA PRO A 338 5.95 6.04 28.85
C PRO A 338 4.60 5.43 29.21
N PHE A 339 3.58 5.64 28.37
CA PHE A 339 2.23 5.12 28.53
C PHE A 339 2.01 3.78 27.80
N GLY A 340 2.94 3.36 26.96
CA GLY A 340 2.81 2.14 26.14
C GLY A 340 1.69 2.22 25.10
N ASN A 341 1.28 3.42 24.69
CA ASN A 341 0.14 3.65 23.82
C ASN A 341 0.38 3.20 22.39
N GLN A 342 1.64 3.13 21.94
CA GLN A 342 1.98 2.70 20.61
C GLN A 342 1.85 1.17 20.42
N LEU A 343 1.71 0.42 21.53
CA LEU A 343 1.70 -1.04 21.52
C LEU A 343 2.91 -1.62 20.75
N GLU A 344 4.05 -0.92 20.76
CA GLU A 344 5.23 -1.24 19.94
C GLU A 344 5.71 -2.68 20.17
N VAL A 345 5.60 -3.18 21.41
CA VAL A 345 5.96 -4.57 21.74
C VAL A 345 5.06 -5.56 20.99
N GLY A 346 3.76 -5.30 20.86
CA GLY A 346 2.84 -6.15 20.10
C GLY A 346 3.17 -6.17 18.61
N PHE A 347 3.43 -4.99 18.03
CA PHE A 347 3.85 -4.87 16.64
C PHE A 347 5.24 -5.46 16.38
N LYS A 348 6.20 -5.24 17.28
CA LYS A 348 7.54 -5.81 17.21
C LYS A 348 7.49 -7.33 17.28
N CYS A 349 6.69 -7.89 18.19
CA CYS A 349 6.42 -9.31 18.20
C CYS A 349 5.90 -9.72 16.82
N ALA A 350 4.82 -9.14 16.30
CA ALA A 350 4.27 -9.48 14.98
C ALA A 350 5.28 -9.34 13.81
N ILE A 351 6.19 -8.37 13.85
CA ILE A 351 7.22 -8.15 12.83
C ILE A 351 8.33 -9.19 12.95
N LEU A 352 8.93 -9.37 14.13
CA LEU A 352 9.92 -10.43 14.38
C LEU A 352 9.36 -11.79 13.96
N CYS A 353 8.09 -12.02 14.27
CA CYS A 353 7.36 -13.21 13.89
C CYS A 353 7.28 -13.46 12.37
N GLY A 354 7.32 -12.42 11.55
CA GLY A 354 7.30 -12.49 10.08
C GLY A 354 8.68 -12.39 9.41
N LEU A 355 9.75 -12.11 10.17
CA LEU A 355 11.12 -12.04 9.63
C LEU A 355 11.73 -13.43 9.42
N GLU A 356 12.65 -13.52 8.47
CA GLU A 356 13.46 -14.73 8.23
C GLU A 356 14.40 -15.01 9.42
N SER A 357 14.82 -16.26 9.62
CA SER A 357 15.52 -16.70 10.85
C SER A 357 16.80 -15.92 11.18
N ASP A 358 17.49 -15.42 10.17
CA ASP A 358 18.74 -14.65 10.35
C ASP A 358 18.46 -13.20 10.78
N LEU A 359 17.39 -12.60 10.25
CA LEU A 359 16.89 -11.28 10.65
C LEU A 359 16.27 -11.36 12.07
N GLN A 360 15.55 -12.44 12.38
CA GLN A 360 15.01 -12.68 13.73
C GLN A 360 16.12 -12.66 14.79
N LYS A 361 17.20 -13.42 14.58
CA LYS A 361 18.33 -13.48 15.51
C LYS A 361 19.05 -12.14 15.65
N ARG A 362 19.18 -11.40 14.56
CA ARG A 362 19.81 -10.07 14.56
C ARG A 362 19.02 -9.08 15.42
N PHE A 363 17.70 -9.16 15.39
CA PHE A 363 16.82 -8.15 15.97
C PHE A 363 16.14 -8.55 17.29
N GLU A 364 16.41 -9.75 17.81
CA GLU A 364 15.83 -10.28 19.05
C GLU A 364 16.06 -9.37 20.27
N HIS A 365 17.19 -8.67 20.31
CA HIS A 365 17.59 -7.78 21.43
C HIS A 365 17.50 -6.28 21.13
N HIS A 366 17.08 -5.89 19.92
CA HIS A 366 16.99 -4.47 19.57
C HIS A 366 15.76 -3.84 20.19
N ASP A 367 15.77 -2.54 20.47
CA ASP A 367 14.56 -1.80 20.85
C ASP A 367 13.53 -1.80 19.69
N PRO A 368 12.19 -1.81 19.92
CA PRO A 368 11.20 -1.78 18.84
C PRO A 368 11.39 -0.63 17.84
N HIS A 369 11.75 0.56 18.33
CA HIS A 369 11.94 1.75 17.51
C HIS A 369 13.24 1.64 16.70
N GLU A 370 14.32 1.16 17.31
CA GLU A 370 15.58 0.87 16.61
C GLU A 370 15.41 -0.23 15.56
N LEU A 371 14.70 -1.32 15.88
CA LEU A 371 14.36 -2.40 14.97
C LEU A 371 13.62 -1.88 13.73
N MET A 372 12.60 -1.03 13.93
CA MET A 372 11.82 -0.49 12.83
C MET A 372 12.67 0.41 11.92
N ASN A 373 13.50 1.27 12.51
CA ASN A 373 14.35 2.18 11.75
C ASN A 373 15.48 1.44 11.02
N GLU A 374 16.10 0.44 11.65
CA GLU A 374 17.10 -0.40 10.98
C GLU A 374 16.50 -1.26 9.87
N LEU A 375 15.32 -1.86 10.08
CA LEU A 375 14.65 -2.59 9.01
C LEU A 375 14.34 -1.67 7.84
N LYS A 376 13.79 -0.48 8.09
CA LYS A 376 13.58 0.52 7.03
C LYS A 376 14.89 0.85 6.31
N ALA A 377 15.96 1.15 7.04
CA ALA A 377 17.26 1.46 6.45
C ALA A 377 17.83 0.29 5.62
N ILE A 378 17.69 -0.97 6.10
CA ILE A 378 18.15 -2.16 5.37
C ILE A 378 17.33 -2.37 4.09
N PHE A 379 16.01 -2.24 4.15
CA PHE A 379 15.17 -2.43 2.96
C PHE A 379 15.30 -1.27 1.97
N GLU A 380 15.45 -0.03 2.44
CA GLU A 380 15.73 1.12 1.59
C GLU A 380 17.10 1.02 0.91
N THR A 381 18.14 0.61 1.64
CA THR A 381 19.47 0.39 1.06
C THR A 381 19.47 -0.77 0.08
N HIS A 382 18.77 -1.87 0.40
CA HIS A 382 18.63 -3.00 -0.51
C HIS A 382 17.89 -2.59 -1.80
N ALA A 383 16.76 -1.89 -1.67
CA ALA A 383 16.02 -1.37 -2.82
C ALA A 383 16.87 -0.40 -3.65
N ALA A 384 17.68 0.47 -3.02
CA ALA A 384 18.60 1.35 -3.73
C ALA A 384 19.69 0.58 -4.50
N VAL A 385 20.25 -0.48 -3.91
CA VAL A 385 21.24 -1.35 -4.56
C VAL A 385 20.61 -2.13 -5.71
N GLU A 386 19.43 -2.71 -5.52
CA GLU A 386 18.70 -3.42 -6.59
C GLU A 386 18.32 -2.48 -7.74
N CYS A 387 17.87 -1.25 -7.44
CA CYS A 387 17.63 -0.21 -8.44
C CYS A 387 18.92 0.14 -9.20
N TYR A 388 20.04 0.30 -8.50
CA TYR A 388 21.33 0.57 -9.13
C TYR A 388 21.77 -0.58 -10.04
N GLU A 389 21.67 -1.84 -9.59
CA GLU A 389 22.04 -3.00 -10.38
C GLU A 389 21.11 -3.20 -11.59
N ALA A 390 19.80 -3.09 -11.41
CA ALA A 390 18.82 -3.17 -12.50
C ALA A 390 19.08 -2.09 -13.55
N SER A 391 19.35 -0.85 -13.10
CA SER A 391 19.71 0.27 -13.96
C SER A 391 21.01 0.01 -14.70
N LYS A 392 22.06 -0.43 -13.99
CA LYS A 392 23.34 -0.81 -14.59
C LYS A 392 23.14 -1.87 -15.68
N HIS A 393 22.39 -2.94 -15.41
CA HIS A 393 22.13 -3.98 -16.41
C HIS A 393 21.40 -3.43 -17.65
N PHE A 394 20.38 -2.59 -17.45
CA PHE A 394 19.67 -1.95 -18.56
C PHE A 394 20.56 -1.02 -19.40
N PHE A 395 21.37 -0.16 -18.78
CA PHE A 395 22.24 0.80 -19.47
C PHE A 395 23.54 0.20 -20.01
N SER A 396 23.95 -0.97 -19.55
CA SER A 396 25.13 -1.70 -20.05
C SER A 396 24.77 -2.80 -21.06
N CYS A 397 23.50 -3.14 -21.21
CA CYS A 397 23.04 -4.11 -22.20
C CYS A 397 23.33 -3.57 -23.62
N MET A 398 24.23 -4.24 -24.32
CA MET A 398 24.68 -3.93 -25.68
C MET A 398 24.57 -5.20 -26.53
N MET A 399 24.14 -5.05 -27.78
CA MET A 399 24.00 -6.17 -28.70
C MET A 399 25.33 -6.51 -29.35
N GLU A 400 25.73 -7.78 -29.34
CA GLU A 400 26.96 -8.25 -29.97
C GLU A 400 26.83 -8.30 -31.50
N GLU A 401 27.94 -8.10 -32.21
CA GLU A 401 27.98 -8.11 -33.68
C GLU A 401 27.54 -9.47 -34.24
N GLY A 402 26.50 -9.49 -35.09
CA GLY A 402 25.99 -10.73 -35.70
C GLY A 402 25.03 -11.56 -34.83
N SER A 403 24.78 -11.15 -33.59
CA SER A 403 23.76 -11.75 -32.71
C SER A 403 22.32 -11.44 -33.16
N SER A 404 21.33 -12.13 -32.59
CA SER A 404 19.92 -11.93 -32.97
C SER A 404 19.32 -10.70 -32.32
N VAL A 405 18.65 -9.85 -33.12
CA VAL A 405 17.87 -8.71 -32.63
C VAL A 405 16.74 -9.17 -31.70
N SER A 406 16.16 -10.35 -31.93
CA SER A 406 15.05 -10.88 -31.11
C SER A 406 15.49 -11.17 -29.68
N GLU A 407 16.66 -11.77 -29.51
CA GLU A 407 17.21 -12.15 -28.22
C GLU A 407 17.64 -10.93 -27.41
N HIS A 408 18.32 -9.97 -28.07
CA HIS A 408 18.69 -8.70 -27.46
C HIS A 408 17.49 -7.88 -27.00
N MET A 409 16.46 -7.79 -27.84
CA MET A 409 15.22 -7.07 -27.49
C MET A 409 14.50 -7.72 -26.31
N LEU A 410 14.51 -9.05 -26.22
CA LEU A 410 13.94 -9.77 -25.08
C LEU A 410 14.70 -9.47 -23.79
N ALA A 411 16.05 -9.47 -23.83
CA ALA A 411 16.89 -9.12 -22.68
C ALA A 411 16.67 -7.67 -22.22
N MET A 412 16.67 -6.72 -23.16
CA MET A 412 16.38 -5.31 -22.90
C MET A 412 14.99 -5.10 -22.30
N THR A 413 13.96 -5.80 -22.82
CA THR A 413 12.60 -5.73 -22.28
C THR A 413 12.51 -6.35 -20.87
N GLY A 414 13.24 -7.43 -20.62
CA GLY A 414 13.35 -8.04 -19.30
C GLY A 414 13.96 -7.10 -18.26
N HIS A 415 15.04 -6.41 -18.61
CA HIS A 415 15.66 -5.39 -17.75
C HIS A 415 14.75 -4.17 -17.52
N ALA A 416 14.06 -3.70 -18.57
CA ALA A 416 13.09 -2.61 -18.44
C ALA A 416 11.92 -2.99 -17.53
N LYS A 417 11.44 -4.24 -17.62
CA LYS A 417 10.41 -4.77 -16.71
C LYS A 417 10.89 -4.80 -15.27
N LYS A 418 12.11 -5.29 -15.01
CA LYS A 418 12.69 -5.27 -13.66
C LYS A 418 12.78 -3.86 -13.07
N LEU A 419 13.08 -2.85 -13.90
CA LEU A 419 13.04 -1.44 -13.47
C LEU A 419 11.61 -0.96 -13.19
N SER A 420 10.64 -1.36 -14.01
CA SER A 420 9.22 -1.05 -13.78
C SER A 420 8.68 -1.68 -12.50
N ASP A 421 9.08 -2.91 -12.19
CA ASP A 421 8.69 -3.62 -10.96
C ASP A 421 9.28 -2.93 -9.71
N LEU A 422 10.41 -2.22 -9.86
CA LEU A 422 11.04 -1.36 -8.84
C LEU A 422 10.49 0.08 -8.83
N GLY A 423 9.39 0.35 -9.56
CA GLY A 423 8.74 1.67 -9.60
C GLY A 423 9.39 2.69 -10.54
N ILE A 424 10.40 2.29 -11.33
CA ILE A 424 11.05 3.16 -12.31
C ILE A 424 10.43 2.93 -13.69
N VAL A 425 9.50 3.79 -14.08
CA VAL A 425 8.87 3.74 -15.40
C VAL A 425 9.77 4.41 -16.43
N ILE A 426 10.20 3.67 -17.46
CA ILE A 426 10.97 4.22 -18.57
C ILE A 426 10.00 4.69 -19.66
N PRO A 427 9.97 6.00 -19.99
CA PRO A 427 9.15 6.50 -21.09
C PRO A 427 9.50 5.80 -22.41
N ASN A 428 8.48 5.45 -23.20
CA ASN A 428 8.66 4.73 -24.48
C ASN A 428 9.71 5.37 -25.40
N ARG A 429 9.76 6.71 -25.46
CA ARG A 429 10.75 7.45 -26.25
C ARG A 429 12.19 7.20 -25.78
N LEU A 430 12.42 7.16 -24.47
CA LEU A 430 13.73 6.85 -23.89
C LEU A 430 14.09 5.38 -24.09
N GLY A 431 13.11 4.48 -23.97
CA GLY A 431 13.30 3.06 -24.29
C GLY A 431 13.75 2.84 -25.74
N ILE A 432 13.09 3.50 -26.70
CA ILE A 432 13.47 3.45 -28.13
C ILE A 432 14.87 4.00 -28.36
N ASN A 433 15.19 5.17 -27.81
CA ASN A 433 16.52 5.77 -27.94
C ASN A 433 17.60 4.84 -27.38
N ARG A 434 17.32 4.20 -26.24
CA ARG A 434 18.25 3.26 -25.62
C ARG A 434 18.46 2.02 -26.49
N VAL A 435 17.39 1.46 -27.07
CA VAL A 435 17.50 0.34 -28.02
C VAL A 435 18.39 0.73 -29.20
N LEU A 436 18.17 1.89 -29.82
CA LEU A 436 18.98 2.35 -30.95
C LEU A 436 20.47 2.54 -30.58
N GLN A 437 20.75 3.02 -29.37
CA GLN A 437 22.11 3.19 -28.84
C GLN A 437 22.79 1.85 -28.50
N SER A 438 22.02 0.81 -28.22
CA SER A 438 22.54 -0.52 -27.85
C SER A 438 22.96 -1.37 -29.06
N LEU A 439 22.62 -0.95 -30.28
CA LEU A 439 22.91 -1.68 -31.51
C LEU A 439 24.39 -1.56 -31.92
N PRO A 440 24.94 -2.58 -32.60
CA PRO A 440 26.33 -2.57 -33.04
C PRO A 440 26.54 -1.68 -34.27
N PRO A 441 27.80 -1.35 -34.61
CA PRO A 441 28.14 -0.47 -35.74
C PRO A 441 27.55 -0.89 -37.10
N SER A 442 27.26 -2.17 -37.35
CA SER A 442 26.59 -2.62 -38.58
C SER A 442 25.21 -1.99 -38.79
N TYR A 443 24.52 -1.60 -37.72
CA TYR A 443 23.20 -0.95 -37.78
C TYR A 443 23.29 0.57 -37.92
N LYS A 444 24.49 1.17 -38.06
CA LYS A 444 24.68 2.62 -38.13
C LYS A 444 23.84 3.29 -39.22
N ASN A 445 23.77 2.68 -40.41
CA ASN A 445 22.97 3.21 -41.53
C ASN A 445 21.47 3.19 -41.21
N PHE A 446 20.98 2.15 -40.53
CA PHE A 446 19.62 2.06 -40.06
C PHE A 446 19.30 3.15 -39.04
N VAL A 447 20.15 3.33 -38.02
CA VAL A 447 19.98 4.36 -36.98
C VAL A 447 19.98 5.78 -37.56
N MET A 448 20.88 6.07 -38.50
CA MET A 448 20.92 7.35 -39.19
C MET A 448 19.63 7.61 -39.99
N ASN A 449 19.15 6.62 -40.73
CA ASN A 449 17.91 6.74 -41.49
C ASN A 449 16.68 6.92 -40.58
N TYR A 450 16.61 6.16 -39.48
CA TYR A 450 15.54 6.26 -38.49
C TYR A 450 15.46 7.68 -37.89
N ASN A 451 16.60 8.25 -37.50
CA ASN A 451 16.66 9.60 -36.92
C ASN A 451 16.34 10.69 -37.95
N MET A 452 16.76 10.53 -39.22
CA MET A 452 16.48 11.51 -40.27
C MET A 452 15.00 11.53 -40.70
N GLN A 453 14.30 10.40 -40.62
CA GLN A 453 12.88 10.31 -40.99
C GLN A 453 11.92 10.73 -39.86
N ASN A 454 12.45 11.09 -38.68
CA ASN A 454 11.69 11.53 -37.51
C ASN A 454 10.48 10.62 -37.19
N MET A 455 10.73 9.31 -37.25
CA MET A 455 9.74 8.27 -37.13
C MET A 455 9.29 8.15 -35.67
N ASN A 456 8.17 8.79 -35.31
CA ASN A 456 7.48 8.62 -34.02
C ASN A 456 6.80 7.24 -33.98
N LYS A 457 7.60 6.19 -33.83
CA LYS A 457 7.15 4.80 -33.87
C LYS A 457 7.09 4.19 -32.48
N GLU A 458 6.23 3.20 -32.29
CA GLU A 458 6.18 2.43 -31.05
C GLU A 458 7.20 1.28 -31.06
N LEU A 459 7.55 0.77 -29.87
CA LEU A 459 8.55 -0.29 -29.71
C LEU A 459 8.28 -1.55 -30.57
N PRO A 460 7.02 -2.02 -30.76
CA PRO A 460 6.73 -3.16 -31.63
C PRO A 460 7.00 -2.86 -33.11
N GLU A 461 6.76 -1.63 -33.56
CA GLU A 461 7.03 -1.21 -34.95
C GLU A 461 8.54 -1.13 -35.19
N LEU A 462 9.29 -0.54 -34.25
CA LEU A 462 10.75 -0.50 -34.28
C LEU A 462 11.34 -1.91 -34.35
N PHE A 463 10.79 -2.85 -33.57
CA PHE A 463 11.21 -4.25 -33.58
C PHE A 463 11.03 -4.90 -34.96
N GLY A 464 9.89 -4.68 -35.60
CA GLY A 464 9.63 -5.15 -36.96
C GLY A 464 10.64 -4.60 -37.97
N MET A 465 10.96 -3.30 -37.87
CA MET A 465 11.95 -2.65 -38.73
C MET A 465 13.36 -3.20 -38.51
N LEU A 466 13.77 -3.42 -37.26
CA LEU A 466 15.09 -3.97 -36.93
C LEU A 466 15.24 -5.41 -37.42
N LYS A 467 14.19 -6.23 -37.37
CA LYS A 467 14.20 -7.58 -37.96
C LYS A 467 14.40 -7.57 -39.47
N ALA A 468 13.75 -6.64 -40.18
CA ALA A 468 13.96 -6.50 -41.62
C ALA A 468 15.41 -6.11 -41.93
N ALA A 469 15.97 -5.15 -41.17
CA ALA A 469 17.35 -4.73 -41.29
C ALA A 469 18.35 -5.87 -40.98
N GLU A 470 18.08 -6.70 -39.97
CA GLU A 470 18.90 -7.87 -39.62
C GLU A 470 19.06 -8.83 -40.81
N ILE A 471 17.98 -9.06 -41.58
CA ILE A 471 18.00 -9.93 -42.77
C ILE A 471 18.86 -9.33 -43.89
N GLU A 472 18.75 -8.02 -44.12
CA GLU A 472 19.53 -7.32 -45.15
C GLU A 472 21.03 -7.29 -44.80
N ILE A 473 21.36 -6.96 -43.55
CA ILE A 473 22.74 -6.93 -43.05
C ILE A 473 23.38 -8.33 -43.12
N LYS A 474 22.63 -9.40 -42.78
CA LYS A 474 23.10 -10.79 -42.91
C LYS A 474 23.36 -11.17 -44.38
N LYS A 475 22.54 -10.71 -45.32
CA LYS A 475 22.77 -10.91 -46.76
C LYS A 475 24.03 -10.20 -47.26
N GLU A 476 24.24 -8.94 -46.87
CA GLU A 476 25.47 -8.20 -47.22
C GLU A 476 26.74 -8.88 -46.68
N HIS A 477 26.69 -9.38 -45.44
CA HIS A 477 27.81 -10.10 -44.84
C HIS A 477 28.14 -11.41 -45.58
N GLN A 478 27.14 -12.17 -46.02
CA GLN A 478 27.34 -13.38 -46.82
C GLN A 478 27.92 -13.06 -48.20
N VAL A 479 27.45 -12.00 -48.88
CA VAL A 479 27.95 -11.59 -50.19
C VAL A 479 29.40 -11.10 -50.12
N LEU A 480 29.78 -10.36 -49.06
CA LEU A 480 31.15 -9.94 -48.79
C LEU A 480 32.10 -11.13 -48.54
N MET A 481 31.64 -12.17 -47.82
CA MET A 481 32.40 -13.40 -47.59
C MET A 481 32.60 -14.21 -48.88
N VAL A 482 31.57 -14.34 -49.72
CA VAL A 482 31.66 -15.00 -51.03
C VAL A 482 32.66 -14.26 -51.92
N ASN A 483 32.57 -12.92 -52.02
CA ASN A 483 33.49 -12.12 -52.83
C ASN A 483 34.95 -12.17 -52.35
N LYS A 484 35.21 -12.20 -51.03
CA LYS A 484 36.57 -12.44 -50.50
C LYS A 484 37.13 -13.80 -50.92
N THR A 485 36.28 -14.82 -50.98
CA THR A 485 36.68 -16.18 -51.37
C THR A 485 37.01 -16.25 -52.86
N THR A 486 36.25 -15.56 -53.72
CA THR A 486 36.52 -15.44 -55.16
C THR A 486 37.81 -14.67 -55.45
N VAL A 487 38.08 -13.58 -54.71
CA VAL A 487 39.32 -12.80 -54.84
C VAL A 487 40.55 -13.58 -54.35
N SER A 488 40.40 -14.36 -53.28
CA SER A 488 41.44 -15.29 -52.79
C SER A 488 41.79 -16.36 -53.84
N ARG A 489 40.77 -16.95 -54.48
CA ARG A 489 40.95 -17.98 -55.52
C ARG A 489 41.63 -17.42 -56.78
N ASN A 490 41.31 -16.20 -57.18
CA ASN A 490 41.99 -15.51 -58.28
C ASN A 490 43.46 -15.17 -57.95
N ARG A 491 43.76 -14.74 -56.72
CA ARG A 491 45.15 -14.51 -56.27
C ARG A 491 45.98 -15.80 -56.19
N ALA A 492 45.36 -16.94 -55.84
CA ALA A 492 46.04 -18.24 -55.84
C ALA A 492 46.44 -18.68 -57.26
N SER A 493 45.54 -18.50 -58.26
CA SER A 493 45.83 -18.83 -59.67
C SER A 493 46.98 -17.99 -60.26
N LEU A 494 47.07 -16.70 -59.90
CA LEU A 494 48.16 -15.82 -60.33
C LEU A 494 49.50 -16.21 -59.67
N ARG A 495 49.50 -16.64 -58.41
CA ARG A 495 50.71 -17.10 -57.71
C ARG A 495 51.23 -18.44 -58.24
N GLU A 496 50.36 -19.32 -58.73
CA GLU A 496 50.75 -20.61 -59.28
C GLU A 496 51.43 -20.46 -60.67
N ASN A 497 50.97 -19.52 -61.48
CA ASN A 497 51.65 -19.15 -62.73
C ASN A 497 53.01 -18.48 -62.50
N SER A 498 53.16 -17.62 -61.48
CA SER A 498 54.46 -17.00 -61.16
C SER A 498 55.48 -17.98 -60.59
N ARG A 499 55.06 -19.06 -59.90
CA ARG A 499 55.97 -20.09 -59.34
C ARG A 499 56.53 -21.05 -60.38
N ARG A 500 55.89 -21.22 -61.54
CA ARG A 500 56.46 -22.01 -62.66
C ARG A 500 57.61 -21.29 -63.37
N VAL A 501 57.62 -19.95 -63.39
CA VAL A 501 58.66 -19.15 -64.06
C VAL A 501 59.91 -18.99 -63.18
N ALA A 502 59.77 -18.95 -61.85
CA ALA A 502 60.89 -18.75 -60.93
C ALA A 502 61.70 -20.03 -60.57
N ARG A 503 61.38 -21.20 -61.16
CA ARG A 503 62.13 -22.46 -60.97
C ARG A 503 63.42 -22.56 -61.80
N LYS A 504 63.85 -21.50 -62.46
CA LYS A 504 65.11 -21.44 -63.21
C LYS A 504 65.97 -20.28 -62.73
N LEU A 505 66.67 -20.44 -61.61
CA LEU A 505 68.00 -19.86 -61.44
C LEU A 505 68.75 -20.54 -60.26
N PRO A 506 70.02 -20.96 -60.43
CA PRO A 506 70.73 -21.80 -59.46
C PRO A 506 71.39 -21.00 -58.32
N ARG A 507 71.47 -21.63 -57.15
CA ARG A 507 72.09 -21.13 -55.90
C ARG A 507 73.62 -21.09 -55.98
N LEU A 508 74.23 -20.00 -55.51
CA LEU A 508 75.58 -19.77 -54.95
C LEU A 508 75.49 -18.33 -54.37
N LEU A 509 75.84 -17.95 -53.15
CA LEU A 509 76.62 -18.46 -52.02
C LEU A 509 75.97 -17.94 -50.73
#